data_AF-A0A7Y0MHP2-F1
#
_entry.id   AF-A0A7Y0MHP2-F1
#
_cell.length_a   1.000
_cell.length_b   1.000
_cell.length_c   1.000
_cell.angle_alpha   90.00
_cell.angle_beta   90.00
_cell.angle_gamma   90.00
#
_symmetry.space_group_name_H-M   'P 1'
#
loop_
_entity.id
_entity.type
_entity.pdbx_description
1 polymer ?
#
loop_
_entity_poly.entity_id
_entity_poly.type
_entity_poly.pdbx_seq_one_letter_code
_entity_poly.pdbx_strand_id
1 'polypeptide(L)'
;TTEPSGLSPRNTTRGRPRTTGTDVCARCSRNAGKARVRWPEGKVCGPCFTVATRTYGSCPGCNQHRLLPGPPSHQDGPRCAECASIPHDFRCTRCRTETESYRRGTCARCALRDDLTAMLLTHPADPAAMGRLVDALCQAERPESIITWKRSPKVQALLASLSTGSTPLTHEGLDQHIETAGRAVDHLRAILVHHGLLPYRDPYLARFETW
;
A
#
# COMPACT_ATOMS: atom_id res chain seq x y z
N THR A 1 -13.04 14.11 34.31
CA THR A 1 -12.28 12.86 34.27
C THR A 1 -10.87 13.20 33.84
N THR A 2 -9.91 12.83 34.67
CA THR A 2 -8.49 13.22 34.68
C THR A 2 -7.74 12.79 33.41
N GLU A 3 -7.34 13.74 32.57
CA GLU A 3 -6.27 13.52 31.58
C GLU A 3 -4.92 13.38 32.31
N PRO A 4 -4.09 12.38 31.99
CA PRO A 4 -2.78 12.26 32.59
C PRO A 4 -1.85 13.35 32.03
N SER A 5 -1.22 14.11 32.92
CA SER A 5 -0.23 15.14 32.59
C SER A 5 1.06 14.50 32.08
N GLY A 6 1.60 14.99 30.95
CA GLY A 6 2.98 14.69 30.53
C GLY A 6 3.15 13.99 29.18
N LEU A 7 2.08 13.68 28.45
CA LEU A 7 2.18 13.18 27.08
C LEU A 7 1.43 14.11 26.12
N SER A 8 2.12 15.15 25.64
CA SER A 8 1.70 15.81 24.41
C SER A 8 1.76 14.78 23.29
N PRO A 9 0.66 14.49 22.57
CA PRO A 9 0.75 13.74 21.34
C PRO A 9 1.80 14.44 20.47
N ARG A 10 2.71 13.69 19.83
CA ARG A 10 3.50 14.25 18.72
C ARG A 10 2.50 14.65 17.64
N ASN A 11 2.00 15.88 17.71
CA ASN A 11 1.26 16.50 16.65
C ASN A 11 2.28 16.73 15.54
N THR A 12 2.44 15.73 14.67
CA THR A 12 3.13 15.93 13.41
C THR A 12 2.22 16.74 12.49
N THR A 13 1.95 17.99 12.87
CA THR A 13 1.37 19.04 12.03
C THR A 13 2.31 19.42 10.89
N ARG A 14 3.40 18.70 10.65
CA ARG A 14 4.18 18.79 9.41
C ARG A 14 3.66 17.75 8.41
N GLY A 15 2.38 17.84 8.10
CA GLY A 15 1.87 17.32 6.83
C GLY A 15 2.42 18.15 5.66
N ARG A 16 2.38 17.58 4.46
CA ARG A 16 2.65 18.24 3.16
C ARG A 16 2.12 19.69 3.16
N PRO A 17 2.83 20.67 2.55
CA PRO A 17 2.41 22.07 2.51
C PRO A 17 0.92 22.22 2.16
N ARG A 18 0.24 23.16 2.83
CA ARG A 18 -1.18 23.43 2.61
C ARG A 18 -1.41 23.67 1.13
N THR A 19 -2.30 22.88 0.53
CA THR A 19 -2.75 23.13 -0.84
C THR A 19 -3.61 24.38 -0.78
N THR A 20 -3.14 25.48 -1.38
CA THR A 20 -3.93 26.69 -1.54
C THR A 20 -5.07 26.41 -2.51
N GLY A 21 -6.30 26.73 -2.11
CA GLY A 21 -7.51 26.48 -2.90
C GLY A 21 -8.75 26.99 -2.18
N THR A 22 -9.88 27.00 -2.89
CA THR A 22 -11.16 27.54 -2.40
C THR A 22 -12.13 26.46 -1.91
N ASP A 23 -11.82 25.18 -2.13
CA ASP A 23 -12.67 24.08 -1.65
C ASP A 23 -12.48 23.85 -0.15
N VAL A 24 -13.54 24.07 0.64
CA VAL A 24 -13.56 23.74 2.07
C VAL A 24 -13.92 22.26 2.26
N CYS A 25 -13.07 21.52 2.96
CA CYS A 25 -13.32 20.12 3.29
C CYS A 25 -14.37 20.00 4.41
N ALA A 26 -15.42 19.21 4.19
CA ALA A 26 -16.48 18.96 5.17
C ALA A 26 -16.00 18.26 6.47
N ARG A 27 -14.85 17.57 6.43
CA ARG A 27 -14.35 16.79 7.58
C ARG A 27 -13.32 17.52 8.44
N CYS A 28 -12.41 18.26 7.81
CA CYS A 28 -11.35 18.97 8.53
C CYS A 28 -11.47 20.49 8.48
N SER A 29 -12.46 21.02 7.76
CA SER A 29 -12.72 22.45 7.56
C SER A 29 -11.55 23.22 6.96
N ARG A 30 -10.54 22.51 6.41
CA ARG A 30 -9.38 23.12 5.74
C ARG A 30 -9.66 23.29 4.26
N ASN A 31 -9.06 24.34 3.70
CA ASN A 31 -9.02 24.57 2.27
C ASN A 31 -8.16 23.52 1.55
N ALA A 32 -8.59 23.14 0.36
CA ALA A 32 -7.87 22.27 -0.56
C ALA A 32 -7.96 22.83 -1.99
N GLY A 33 -6.93 22.54 -2.80
CA GLY A 33 -6.94 22.89 -4.23
C GLY A 33 -8.06 22.21 -5.01
N LYS A 34 -8.47 21.00 -4.57
CA LYS A 34 -9.63 20.28 -5.11
C LYS A 34 -10.19 19.29 -4.10
N ALA A 35 -11.51 19.10 -4.12
CA ALA A 35 -12.14 17.94 -3.50
C ALA A 35 -11.67 16.64 -4.19
N ARG A 36 -11.38 15.61 -3.39
CA ARG A 36 -11.09 14.26 -3.91
C ARG A 36 -12.37 13.53 -4.28
N VAL A 37 -13.41 13.69 -3.45
CA VAL A 37 -14.76 13.17 -3.66
C VAL A 37 -15.79 14.14 -3.10
N ARG A 38 -17.05 13.95 -3.49
CA ARG A 38 -18.21 14.56 -2.86
C ARG A 38 -19.09 13.44 -2.30
N TRP A 39 -19.24 13.42 -0.99
CA TRP A 39 -20.08 12.47 -0.24
C TRP A 39 -21.26 13.23 0.40
N PRO A 40 -22.22 12.54 1.06
CA PRO A 40 -23.37 13.23 1.65
C PRO A 40 -23.00 14.38 2.61
N GLU A 41 -21.88 14.28 3.33
CA GLU A 41 -21.40 15.36 4.19
C GLU A 41 -20.79 16.55 3.43
N GLY A 42 -20.54 16.43 2.13
CA GLY A 42 -19.99 17.47 1.28
C GLY A 42 -18.66 17.11 0.61
N LYS A 43 -17.85 18.12 0.29
CA LYS A 43 -16.54 17.97 -0.36
C LYS A 43 -15.53 17.37 0.63
N VAL A 44 -14.85 16.29 0.26
CA VAL A 44 -13.82 15.66 1.09
C VAL A 44 -12.45 15.82 0.43
N CYS A 45 -11.47 16.36 1.15
CA CYS A 45 -10.10 16.52 0.63
C CYS A 45 -9.33 15.19 0.59
N GLY A 46 -8.23 15.16 -0.16
CA GLY A 46 -7.40 13.95 -0.33
C GLY A 46 -6.97 13.27 0.97
N PRO A 47 -6.39 14.01 1.95
CA PRO A 47 -6.02 13.43 3.24
C PRO A 47 -7.19 12.82 4.02
N CYS A 48 -8.31 13.53 4.11
CA CYS A 48 -9.50 13.04 4.82
C CYS A 48 -10.10 11.81 4.14
N PHE A 49 -10.09 11.76 2.81
CA PHE A 49 -10.48 10.57 2.07
C PHE A 49 -9.54 9.39 2.36
N THR A 50 -8.22 9.60 2.36
CA THR A 50 -7.26 8.52 2.66
C THR A 50 -7.39 7.97 4.09
N VAL A 51 -7.72 8.81 5.07
CA VAL A 51 -8.05 8.35 6.42
C VAL A 51 -9.34 7.52 6.39
N ALA A 52 -10.38 8.02 5.72
CA ALA A 52 -11.66 7.33 5.58
C ALA A 52 -11.50 5.93 4.96
N THR A 53 -10.76 5.82 3.86
CA THR A 53 -10.56 4.56 3.12
C THR A 53 -9.53 3.61 3.76
N ARG A 54 -9.02 3.96 4.94
CA ARG A 54 -8.13 3.12 5.77
C ARG A 54 -8.69 2.84 7.16
N THR A 55 -9.90 3.30 7.45
CA THR A 55 -10.54 3.09 8.74
C THR A 55 -11.38 1.82 8.67
N TYR A 56 -11.10 0.85 9.55
CA TYR A 56 -11.86 -0.40 9.68
C TYR A 56 -12.32 -0.60 11.12
N GLY A 57 -13.40 -1.34 11.26
CA GLY A 57 -13.93 -1.72 12.57
C GLY A 57 -15.37 -2.20 12.46
N SER A 58 -15.99 -2.43 13.60
CA SER A 58 -17.42 -2.74 13.68
C SER A 58 -18.24 -1.46 13.49
N CYS A 59 -19.09 -1.44 12.46
CA CYS A 59 -19.97 -0.30 12.20
C CYS A 59 -21.04 -0.18 13.31
N PRO A 60 -21.22 0.99 13.95
CA PRO A 60 -22.23 1.14 15.01
C PRO A 60 -23.68 1.02 14.48
N GLY A 61 -23.91 1.23 13.17
CA GLY A 61 -25.25 1.11 12.59
C GLY A 61 -25.68 -0.31 12.20
N CYS A 62 -24.74 -1.16 11.77
CA CYS A 62 -25.07 -2.50 11.25
C CYS A 62 -24.24 -3.64 11.89
N ASN A 63 -23.34 -3.31 12.82
CA ASN A 63 -22.45 -4.22 13.55
C ASN A 63 -21.49 -5.08 12.70
N GLN A 64 -21.38 -4.82 11.39
CA GLN A 64 -20.44 -5.54 10.53
C GLN A 64 -19.01 -4.99 10.70
N HIS A 65 -18.03 -5.88 10.78
CA HIS A 65 -16.61 -5.51 10.78
C HIS A 65 -16.10 -5.30 9.35
N ARG A 66 -15.89 -4.04 8.96
CA ARG A 66 -15.62 -3.67 7.55
C ARG A 66 -15.02 -2.27 7.42
N LEU A 67 -14.91 -1.76 6.19
CA LEU A 67 -14.44 -0.40 5.92
C LEU A 67 -15.48 0.61 6.44
N LEU A 68 -15.02 1.60 7.20
CA LEU A 68 -15.84 2.63 7.83
C LEU A 68 -15.48 4.02 7.25
N PRO A 69 -15.79 4.29 5.96
CA PRO A 69 -15.42 5.55 5.35
C PRO A 69 -16.27 6.70 5.86
N GLY A 70 -17.49 6.45 6.35
CA GLY A 70 -18.44 7.47 6.79
C GLY A 70 -18.05 8.17 8.10
N PRO A 71 -18.44 9.45 8.27
CA PRO A 71 -18.13 10.17 9.50
C PRO A 71 -18.87 9.58 10.70
N PRO A 72 -18.36 9.84 11.93
CA PRO A 72 -19.03 9.50 13.18
C PRO A 72 -20.43 10.12 13.28
N SER A 73 -21.34 9.44 13.99
CA SER A 73 -22.68 9.94 14.30
C SER A 73 -22.73 10.41 15.75
N HIS A 74 -22.73 11.73 16.00
CA HIS A 74 -22.92 12.47 17.28
C HIS A 74 -22.24 11.95 18.57
N GLN A 75 -22.22 10.65 18.88
CA GLN A 75 -21.53 9.97 19.98
C GLN A 75 -20.94 8.58 19.64
N ASP A 76 -21.21 8.04 18.44
CA ASP A 76 -20.70 6.74 17.98
C ASP A 76 -19.43 6.87 17.12
N GLY A 77 -18.77 5.74 16.84
CA GLY A 77 -17.63 5.66 15.92
C GLY A 77 -17.96 5.91 14.44
N PRO A 78 -16.95 5.84 13.54
CA PRO A 78 -17.13 5.97 12.11
C PRO A 78 -18.06 4.86 11.55
N ARG A 79 -18.72 5.13 10.42
CA ARG A 79 -19.77 4.27 9.86
C ARG A 79 -19.40 3.67 8.52
N CYS A 80 -19.94 2.49 8.20
CA CYS A 80 -19.76 1.89 6.87
C CYS A 80 -20.40 2.75 5.78
N ALA A 81 -20.03 2.49 4.51
CA ALA A 81 -20.52 3.27 3.37
C ALA A 81 -22.06 3.27 3.29
N GLU A 82 -22.72 2.11 3.47
CA GLU A 82 -24.19 2.05 3.41
C GLU A 82 -24.85 2.81 4.58
N CYS A 83 -24.37 2.65 5.82
CA CYS A 83 -24.93 3.34 6.99
C CYS A 83 -24.70 4.87 6.96
N ALA A 84 -23.69 5.33 6.21
CA ALA A 84 -23.42 6.75 5.98
C ALA A 84 -24.03 7.28 4.67
N SER A 85 -24.81 6.46 3.96
CA SER A 85 -25.40 6.79 2.66
C SER A 85 -24.38 7.24 1.60
N ILE A 86 -23.13 6.75 1.69
CA ILE A 86 -22.08 7.01 0.70
C ILE A 86 -22.35 6.11 -0.52
N PRO A 87 -22.62 6.67 -1.72
CA PRO A 87 -23.02 5.88 -2.89
C PRO A 87 -21.87 5.09 -3.54
N HIS A 88 -20.65 5.20 -3.03
CA HIS A 88 -19.48 4.58 -3.61
C HIS A 88 -19.33 3.13 -3.13
N ASP A 89 -19.24 2.18 -4.07
CA ASP A 89 -18.88 0.79 -3.75
C ASP A 89 -17.36 0.65 -3.61
N PHE A 90 -16.91 0.29 -2.42
CA PHE A 90 -15.49 0.07 -2.10
C PHE A 90 -15.05 -1.38 -2.32
N ARG A 91 -15.94 -2.28 -2.74
CA ARG A 91 -15.60 -3.69 -2.97
C ARG A 91 -14.78 -3.82 -4.24
N CYS A 92 -13.60 -4.44 -4.10
CA CYS A 92 -12.84 -4.85 -5.27
C CYS A 92 -13.64 -5.86 -6.11
N THR A 93 -13.72 -5.65 -7.42
CA THR A 93 -14.41 -6.56 -8.36
C THR A 93 -13.75 -7.93 -8.48
N ARG A 94 -12.48 -8.06 -8.04
CA ARG A 94 -11.71 -9.31 -8.06
C ARG A 94 -11.80 -10.05 -6.72
N CYS A 95 -11.31 -9.44 -5.64
CA CYS A 95 -11.19 -10.11 -4.34
C CYS A 95 -12.30 -9.76 -3.34
N ARG A 96 -13.25 -8.89 -3.72
CA ARG A 96 -14.37 -8.41 -2.88
C ARG A 96 -13.99 -7.67 -1.60
N THR A 97 -12.69 -7.59 -1.25
CA THR A 97 -12.19 -6.78 -0.14
C THR A 97 -12.65 -5.33 -0.30
N GLU A 98 -13.23 -4.77 0.76
CA GLU A 98 -13.62 -3.37 0.82
C GLU A 98 -12.40 -2.51 1.11
N THR A 99 -11.99 -1.66 0.18
CA THR A 99 -10.81 -0.79 0.32
C THR A 99 -10.88 0.34 -0.71
N GLU A 100 -9.97 1.31 -0.60
CA GLU A 100 -9.75 2.28 -1.68
C GLU A 100 -9.52 1.58 -3.03
N SER A 101 -10.31 1.96 -4.04
CA SER A 101 -10.03 1.58 -5.43
C SER A 101 -8.73 2.24 -5.90
N TYR A 102 -7.77 1.43 -6.33
CA TYR A 102 -6.49 1.91 -6.87
C TYR A 102 -6.56 2.16 -8.39
N ARG A 103 -7.16 1.22 -9.13
CA ARG A 103 -7.64 1.40 -10.50
C ARG A 103 -9.15 1.16 -10.50
N ARG A 104 -9.84 1.50 -11.59
CA ARG A 104 -11.29 1.40 -11.69
C ARG A 104 -11.78 0.00 -11.28
N GLY A 105 -12.43 -0.10 -10.11
CA GLY A 105 -12.99 -1.33 -9.56
C GLY A 105 -11.98 -2.30 -8.91
N THR A 106 -10.68 -2.02 -8.90
CA THR A 106 -9.67 -2.95 -8.37
C THR A 106 -8.86 -2.33 -7.24
N CYS A 107 -8.67 -3.08 -6.15
CA CYS A 107 -7.80 -2.68 -5.06
C CYS A 107 -6.33 -2.65 -5.49
N ALA A 108 -5.49 -1.97 -4.70
CA ALA A 108 -4.05 -1.89 -4.95
C ALA A 108 -3.38 -3.28 -5.04
N ARG A 109 -3.80 -4.24 -4.21
CA ARG A 109 -3.23 -5.60 -4.19
C ARG A 109 -3.55 -6.39 -5.47
N CYS A 110 -4.79 -6.36 -5.94
CA CYS A 110 -5.16 -6.99 -7.21
C CYS A 110 -4.49 -6.31 -8.40
N ALA A 111 -4.48 -4.97 -8.45
CA ALA A 111 -3.79 -4.25 -9.51
C ALA A 111 -2.27 -4.52 -9.52
N LEU A 112 -1.65 -4.69 -8.35
CA LEU A 112 -0.25 -5.09 -8.22
C LEU A 112 -0.03 -6.50 -8.77
N ARG A 113 -0.91 -7.45 -8.41
CA ARG A 113 -0.84 -8.83 -8.91
C ARG A 113 -0.96 -8.89 -10.43
N ASP A 114 -1.91 -8.16 -11.01
CA ASP A 114 -2.08 -8.08 -12.46
C ASP A 114 -0.78 -7.59 -13.13
N ASP A 115 -0.19 -6.51 -12.61
CA ASP A 115 1.05 -5.95 -13.14
C ASP A 115 2.24 -6.91 -13.02
N LEU A 116 2.40 -7.56 -11.87
CA LEU A 116 3.52 -8.48 -11.63
C LEU A 116 3.36 -9.76 -12.43
N THR A 117 2.13 -10.25 -12.60
CA THR A 117 1.85 -11.42 -13.44
C THR A 117 2.24 -11.14 -14.89
N ALA A 118 1.84 -9.98 -15.44
CA ALA A 118 2.23 -9.59 -16.79
C ALA A 118 3.76 -9.46 -16.96
N MET A 119 4.46 -8.97 -15.92
CA MET A 119 5.91 -8.77 -15.95
C MET A 119 6.71 -10.07 -15.77
N LEU A 120 6.27 -10.95 -14.87
CA LEU A 120 7.07 -12.09 -14.38
C LEU A 120 6.57 -13.45 -14.88
N LEU A 121 5.35 -13.55 -15.41
CA LEU A 121 4.73 -14.83 -15.75
C LEU A 121 4.39 -15.00 -17.24
N THR A 122 4.75 -14.03 -18.09
CA THR A 122 4.51 -14.14 -19.54
C THR A 122 5.39 -15.24 -20.16
N HIS A 123 6.70 -15.24 -19.89
CA HIS A 123 7.65 -16.29 -20.33
C HIS A 123 8.77 -16.54 -19.30
N PRO A 124 8.46 -17.02 -18.08
CA PRO A 124 9.47 -17.23 -17.06
C PRO A 124 10.32 -18.48 -17.30
N ALA A 125 11.62 -18.40 -16.98
CA ALA A 125 12.51 -19.56 -16.95
C ALA A 125 12.10 -20.56 -15.87
N ASP A 126 11.61 -20.07 -14.71
CA ASP A 126 11.00 -20.86 -13.65
C ASP A 126 9.63 -20.28 -13.26
N PRO A 127 8.53 -20.77 -13.86
CA PRO A 127 7.18 -20.30 -13.54
C PRO A 127 6.80 -20.46 -12.06
N ALA A 128 7.28 -21.51 -11.39
CA ALA A 128 6.93 -21.79 -10.00
C ALA A 128 7.63 -20.80 -9.06
N ALA A 129 8.92 -20.54 -9.26
CA ALA A 129 9.65 -19.53 -8.49
C ALA A 129 9.09 -18.12 -8.73
N MET A 130 8.80 -17.75 -9.98
CA MET A 130 8.21 -16.44 -10.28
C MET A 130 6.79 -16.30 -9.72
N GLY A 131 5.99 -17.36 -9.70
CA GLY A 131 4.69 -17.38 -9.03
C GLY A 131 4.81 -17.07 -7.53
N ARG A 132 5.74 -17.75 -6.84
CA ARG A 132 6.02 -17.46 -5.42
C ARG A 132 6.53 -16.04 -5.19
N LEU A 133 7.33 -15.48 -6.10
CA LEU A 133 7.80 -14.10 -6.02
C LEU A 133 6.62 -13.11 -6.16
N VAL A 134 5.72 -13.35 -7.12
CA VAL A 134 4.48 -12.55 -7.27
C VAL A 134 3.68 -12.59 -5.97
N ASP A 135 3.50 -13.78 -5.39
CA ASP A 135 2.79 -13.94 -4.12
C ASP A 135 3.45 -13.18 -2.98
N ALA A 136 4.76 -13.33 -2.78
CA ALA A 136 5.51 -12.63 -1.74
C ALA A 136 5.37 -11.11 -1.86
N LEU A 137 5.58 -10.55 -3.06
CA LEU A 137 5.41 -9.12 -3.30
C LEU A 137 3.96 -8.66 -3.07
N CYS A 138 2.99 -9.51 -3.41
CA CYS A 138 1.58 -9.25 -3.18
C CYS A 138 1.13 -9.45 -1.74
N GLN A 139 1.97 -9.93 -0.82
CA GLN A 139 1.66 -10.03 0.61
C GLN A 139 2.12 -8.83 1.43
N ALA A 140 2.83 -7.87 0.81
CA ALA A 140 3.22 -6.63 1.48
C ALA A 140 2.01 -5.95 2.14
N GLU A 141 2.18 -5.47 3.38
CA GLU A 141 1.13 -4.79 4.13
C GLU A 141 0.61 -3.56 3.36
N ARG A 142 1.53 -2.84 2.69
CA ARG A 142 1.27 -1.65 1.89
C ARG A 142 1.55 -1.91 0.40
N PRO A 143 0.60 -2.48 -0.36
CA PRO A 143 0.81 -2.78 -1.79
C PRO A 143 1.17 -1.55 -2.62
N GLU A 144 0.72 -0.35 -2.25
CA GLU A 144 1.06 0.91 -2.95
C GLU A 144 2.56 1.22 -2.91
N SER A 145 3.26 0.79 -1.85
CA SER A 145 4.72 0.92 -1.74
C SER A 145 5.41 0.05 -2.79
N ILE A 146 4.97 -1.20 -2.96
CA ILE A 146 5.50 -2.11 -3.99
C ILE A 146 5.17 -1.59 -5.39
N ILE A 147 3.95 -1.08 -5.61
CA ILE A 147 3.57 -0.46 -6.89
C ILE A 147 4.49 0.73 -7.22
N THR A 148 4.82 1.55 -6.23
CA THR A 148 5.75 2.67 -6.42
C THR A 148 7.17 2.18 -6.68
N TRP A 149 7.66 1.23 -5.90
CA TRP A 149 8.99 0.63 -6.02
C TRP A 149 9.21 -0.01 -7.40
N LYS A 150 8.27 -0.85 -7.87
CA LYS A 150 8.37 -1.55 -9.16
C LYS A 150 8.33 -0.64 -10.40
N ARG A 151 7.99 0.65 -10.24
CA ARG A 151 8.02 1.63 -11.35
C ARG A 151 9.44 2.06 -11.72
N SER A 152 10.41 1.86 -10.83
CA SER A 152 11.81 2.18 -11.12
C SER A 152 12.31 1.33 -12.29
N PRO A 153 12.93 1.93 -13.34
CA PRO A 153 13.52 1.16 -14.44
C PRO A 153 14.54 0.12 -13.97
N LYS A 154 15.31 0.45 -12.93
CA LYS A 154 16.28 -0.47 -12.31
C LYS A 154 15.60 -1.69 -11.69
N VAL A 155 14.45 -1.50 -11.05
CA VAL A 155 13.66 -2.59 -10.48
C VAL A 155 13.03 -3.44 -11.58
N GLN A 156 12.53 -2.81 -12.64
CA GLN A 156 11.97 -3.55 -13.78
C GLN A 156 13.02 -4.41 -14.47
N ALA A 157 14.23 -3.88 -14.66
CA ALA A 157 15.35 -4.64 -15.22
C ALA A 157 15.74 -5.84 -14.33
N LEU A 158 15.83 -5.64 -13.01
CA LEU A 158 16.10 -6.72 -12.05
C LEU A 158 14.98 -7.79 -12.05
N LEU A 159 13.72 -7.38 -12.00
CA LEU A 159 12.59 -8.31 -12.03
C LEU A 159 12.53 -9.08 -13.36
N ALA A 160 12.82 -8.42 -14.48
CA ALA A 160 12.90 -9.07 -15.78
C ALA A 160 14.06 -10.07 -15.84
N SER A 161 15.25 -9.75 -15.33
CA SER A 161 16.40 -10.66 -15.36
C SER A 161 16.19 -11.91 -14.49
N LEU A 162 15.48 -11.76 -13.37
CA LEU A 162 15.02 -12.90 -12.56
C LEU A 162 13.99 -13.75 -13.33
N SER A 163 13.03 -13.11 -13.99
CA SER A 163 12.01 -13.81 -14.78
C SER A 163 12.61 -14.59 -15.94
N THR A 164 13.56 -14.02 -16.69
CA THR A 164 14.20 -14.69 -17.83
C THR A 164 15.24 -15.72 -17.41
N GLY A 165 15.55 -15.83 -16.11
CA GLY A 165 16.61 -16.70 -15.59
C GLY A 165 18.02 -16.20 -15.87
N SER A 166 18.19 -15.01 -16.45
CA SER A 166 19.51 -14.38 -16.63
C SER A 166 20.17 -14.06 -15.30
N THR A 167 19.38 -13.89 -14.24
CA THR A 167 19.83 -13.79 -12.86
C THR A 167 19.18 -14.91 -12.05
N PRO A 168 19.95 -15.81 -11.43
CA PRO A 168 19.41 -16.80 -10.52
C PRO A 168 18.72 -16.14 -9.32
N LEU A 169 17.61 -16.70 -8.84
CA LEU A 169 16.96 -16.24 -7.61
C LEU A 169 17.71 -16.78 -6.38
N THR A 170 18.93 -16.29 -6.17
CA THR A 170 19.80 -16.59 -5.02
C THR A 170 20.39 -15.30 -4.44
N HIS A 171 21.07 -15.37 -3.29
CA HIS A 171 21.74 -14.18 -2.75
C HIS A 171 22.79 -13.62 -3.71
N GLU A 172 23.58 -14.51 -4.30
CA GLU A 172 24.68 -14.20 -5.21
C GLU A 172 24.16 -13.66 -6.54
N GLY A 173 23.06 -14.22 -7.05
CA GLY A 173 22.39 -13.68 -8.24
C GLY A 173 21.92 -12.25 -8.01
N LEU A 174 21.34 -11.96 -6.84
CA LEU A 174 20.97 -10.60 -6.47
C LEU A 174 22.18 -9.67 -6.27
N ASP A 175 23.31 -10.18 -5.76
CA ASP A 175 24.52 -9.40 -5.52
C ASP A 175 25.10 -8.81 -6.82
N GLN A 176 24.90 -9.47 -7.97
CA GLN A 176 25.29 -8.97 -9.30
C GLN A 176 24.66 -7.61 -9.66
N HIS A 177 23.58 -7.21 -8.97
CA HIS A 177 22.85 -5.98 -9.22
C HIS A 177 23.06 -4.91 -8.13
N ILE A 178 23.92 -5.14 -7.15
CA ILE A 178 24.11 -4.20 -6.02
C ILE A 178 24.62 -2.83 -6.49
N GLU A 179 25.57 -2.80 -7.43
CA GLU A 179 26.14 -1.55 -7.92
C GLU A 179 25.11 -0.69 -8.67
N THR A 180 24.26 -1.34 -9.47
CA THR A 180 23.26 -0.65 -10.30
C THR A 180 21.98 -0.35 -9.53
N ALA A 181 21.57 -1.24 -8.62
CA ALA A 181 20.25 -1.27 -7.99
C ALA A 181 20.27 -1.61 -6.48
N GLY A 182 21.36 -1.35 -5.76
CA GLY A 182 21.58 -1.79 -4.36
C GLY A 182 20.38 -1.66 -3.42
N ARG A 183 19.79 -0.47 -3.29
CA ARG A 183 18.59 -0.27 -2.44
C ARG A 183 17.39 -1.15 -2.85
N ALA A 184 17.21 -1.39 -4.15
CA ALA A 184 16.16 -2.28 -4.63
C ALA A 184 16.49 -3.75 -4.40
N VAL A 185 17.75 -4.13 -4.56
CA VAL A 185 18.26 -5.47 -4.25
C VAL A 185 18.07 -5.78 -2.76
N ASP A 186 18.47 -4.87 -1.86
CA ASP A 186 18.30 -5.04 -0.42
C ASP A 186 16.83 -5.18 -0.02
N HIS A 187 15.96 -4.33 -0.61
CA HIS A 187 14.53 -4.42 -0.36
C HIS A 187 13.94 -5.75 -0.84
N LEU A 188 14.28 -6.17 -2.06
CA LEU A 188 13.81 -7.43 -2.62
C LEU A 188 14.31 -8.61 -1.79
N ARG A 189 15.60 -8.62 -1.42
CA ARG A 189 16.18 -9.65 -0.56
C ARG A 189 15.47 -9.75 0.77
N ALA A 190 15.19 -8.61 1.43
CA ALA A 190 14.45 -8.60 2.69
C ALA A 190 13.06 -9.23 2.55
N ILE A 191 12.34 -8.95 1.45
CA ILE A 191 11.04 -9.58 1.14
C ILE A 191 11.20 -11.09 0.93
N LEU A 192 12.19 -11.51 0.13
CA LEU A 192 12.41 -12.92 -0.18
C LEU A 192 12.76 -13.74 1.05
N VAL A 193 13.63 -13.21 1.92
CA VAL A 193 13.97 -13.85 3.20
C VAL A 193 12.76 -13.91 4.13
N HIS A 194 12.00 -12.81 4.26
CA HIS A 194 10.81 -12.76 5.10
C HIS A 194 9.75 -13.80 4.70
N HIS A 195 9.60 -14.06 3.40
CA HIS A 195 8.66 -15.05 2.87
C HIS A 195 9.27 -16.45 2.65
N GLY A 196 10.52 -16.68 3.06
CA GLY A 196 11.19 -17.98 2.98
C GLY A 196 11.59 -18.43 1.56
N LEU A 197 11.66 -17.50 0.60
CA LEU A 197 12.16 -17.77 -0.75
C LEU A 197 13.69 -17.77 -0.81
N LEU A 198 14.35 -17.13 0.15
CA LEU A 198 15.79 -17.19 0.34
C LEU A 198 16.10 -17.53 1.81
N PRO A 199 17.20 -18.25 2.09
CA PRO A 199 17.64 -18.48 3.46
C PRO A 199 17.98 -17.15 4.15
N TYR A 200 17.92 -17.12 5.47
CA TYR A 200 18.37 -15.94 6.21
C TYR A 200 19.87 -15.73 5.98
N ARG A 201 20.25 -14.50 5.59
CA ARG A 201 21.63 -14.02 5.51
C ARG A 201 21.75 -12.80 6.39
N ASP A 202 22.69 -12.82 7.34
CA ASP A 202 22.92 -11.67 8.21
C ASP A 202 23.35 -10.46 7.36
N PRO A 203 22.56 -9.37 7.35
CA PRO A 203 22.85 -8.20 6.51
C PRO A 203 24.11 -7.45 6.93
N TYR A 204 24.55 -7.58 8.19
CA TYR A 204 25.73 -6.90 8.71
C TYR A 204 27.01 -7.68 8.44
N LEU A 205 26.98 -9.01 8.55
CA LEU A 205 28.11 -9.88 8.22
C LEU A 205 28.45 -9.83 6.74
N ALA A 206 27.43 -9.91 5.87
CA ALA A 206 27.62 -9.88 4.42
C ALA A 206 28.31 -8.60 3.92
N ARG A 207 28.01 -7.43 4.53
CA ARG A 207 28.68 -6.16 4.17
C ARG A 207 30.12 -6.10 4.67
N PHE A 208 30.43 -6.76 5.78
CA PHE A 208 31.78 -6.81 6.33
C PHE A 208 32.73 -7.66 5.47
N GLU A 209 32.23 -8.74 4.88
CA GLU A 209 33.02 -9.62 3.99
C GLU A 209 33.29 -9.01 2.60
N THR A 210 32.64 -7.89 2.25
CA THR A 210 32.80 -7.22 0.94
C THR A 210 33.77 -6.01 1.01
N TRP A 211 34.46 -5.80 2.13
CA TRP A 211 35.40 -4.68 2.34
C TRP A 211 36.86 -5.12 2.20
#